data_AF-A0A924DBC0-F1
#
_entry.id   AF-A0A924DBC0-F1
#
_cell.length_a   1.000
_cell.length_b   1.000
_cell.length_c   1.000
_cell.angle_alpha   90.00
_cell.angle_beta   90.00
_cell.angle_gamma   90.00
#
_symmetry.space_group_name_H-M   'P 1'
#
loop_
_entity.id
_entity.type
_entity.pdbx_description
1 polymer ?
#
loop_
_entity_poly.entity_id
_entity_poly.type
_entity_poly.pdbx_seq_one_letter_code
_entity_poly.pdbx_strand_id
1 'polypeptide(L)' 'MKNQISDEGDLRAEYDRAPLLQNAVRGKYAERFREGTNLVLLEPEVADAFPTPEAVNGALRLVMQLTKIPT' A
#
# COMPACT_ATOMS: atom_id res chain seq x y z
N MET A 1 -51.93 -3.94 -3.54
CA MET A 1 -50.68 -4.50 -4.10
C MET A 1 -49.91 -3.40 -4.82
N LYS A 2 -48.87 -2.84 -4.18
CA LYS A 2 -47.80 -2.10 -4.85
C LYS A 2 -46.51 -2.65 -4.27
N ASN A 3 -45.90 -3.55 -5.04
CA ASN A 3 -44.59 -4.10 -4.73
C ASN A 3 -43.59 -3.01 -5.13
N GLN A 4 -43.14 -2.19 -4.18
CA GLN A 4 -42.08 -1.22 -4.41
C GLN A 4 -40.76 -1.90 -4.12
N ILE A 5 -40.02 -2.10 -5.20
CA ILE A 5 -38.71 -2.70 -5.28
C ILE A 5 -37.78 -1.96 -4.31
N SER A 6 -37.03 -2.73 -3.52
CA SER A 6 -36.02 -2.29 -2.59
C SER A 6 -34.99 -1.36 -3.28
N ASP A 7 -34.69 -0.24 -2.64
CA ASP A 7 -33.58 0.69 -2.94
C ASP A 7 -32.20 0.02 -2.70
N GLU A 8 -31.95 -1.15 -3.30
CA GLU A 8 -30.67 -1.88 -3.15
C GLU A 8 -29.57 -1.35 -4.07
N GLY A 9 -29.87 -0.36 -4.93
CA GLY A 9 -28.94 0.19 -5.93
C GLY A 9 -28.61 1.68 -5.79
N ASP A 10 -29.29 2.42 -4.92
CA ASP A 10 -29.10 3.87 -4.83
C ASP A 10 -28.03 4.26 -3.80
N LEU A 11 -27.15 5.18 -4.21
CA LEU A 11 -26.14 5.74 -3.32
C LEU A 11 -26.82 6.55 -2.22
N ARG A 12 -26.30 6.43 -0.99
CA ARG A 12 -26.77 7.26 0.14
C ARG A 12 -26.61 8.75 -0.21
N ALA A 13 -27.49 9.61 0.31
CA ALA A 13 -27.52 11.03 -0.05
C ALA A 13 -26.19 11.77 0.19
N GLU A 14 -25.41 11.35 1.18
CA GLU A 14 -24.06 11.88 1.43
C GLU A 14 -23.02 11.55 0.36
N TYR A 15 -23.31 10.62 -0.56
CA TYR A 15 -22.44 10.20 -1.66
C TYR A 15 -22.79 10.89 -3.00
N ASP A 16 -23.42 12.07 -2.97
CA ASP A 16 -23.64 12.86 -4.17
C ASP A 16 -22.30 13.23 -4.84
N ARG A 17 -22.14 12.77 -6.08
CA ARG A 17 -20.91 12.90 -6.86
C ARG A 17 -20.60 14.34 -7.27
N ALA A 18 -21.63 15.17 -7.48
CA ALA A 18 -21.46 16.53 -7.96
C ALA A 18 -20.64 17.42 -6.98
N PRO A 19 -21.00 17.51 -5.68
CA PRO A 19 -20.18 18.23 -4.71
C PRO A 19 -18.89 17.48 -4.35
N LEU A 20 -18.91 16.13 -4.27
CA LEU A 20 -17.75 15.36 -3.81
C LEU A 20 -16.59 15.34 -4.81
N LEU A 21 -16.88 15.38 -6.11
CA LEU A 21 -15.87 15.27 -7.16
C LEU A 21 -15.48 16.61 -7.81
N GLN A 22 -15.97 17.74 -7.28
CA GLN A 22 -15.68 19.06 -7.83
C GLN A 22 -14.17 19.33 -8.00
N ASN A 23 -13.35 18.79 -7.09
CA ASN A 23 -11.88 18.91 -7.10
C ASN A 23 -11.17 17.56 -7.36
N ALA A 24 -11.88 16.58 -7.93
CA ALA A 24 -11.31 15.28 -8.21
C ALA A 24 -10.33 15.36 -9.40
N VAL A 25 -9.10 14.91 -9.18
CA VAL A 25 -8.06 14.85 -10.22
C VAL A 25 -7.81 13.38 -10.57
N ARG A 26 -7.97 13.03 -11.85
CA ARG A 26 -7.68 11.68 -12.34
C ARG A 26 -6.19 11.37 -12.10
N GLY A 27 -5.91 10.26 -11.43
CA GLY A 27 -4.55 9.82 -11.19
C GLY A 27 -3.78 10.60 -10.12
N LYS A 28 -4.46 11.33 -9.22
CA LYS A 28 -3.86 12.10 -8.11
C LYS A 28 -2.76 11.34 -7.33
N TYR A 29 -2.87 10.02 -7.22
CA TYR A 29 -1.90 9.15 -6.52
C TYR A 29 -1.29 8.07 -7.43
N ALA A 30 -1.50 8.14 -8.75
CA ALA A 30 -1.05 7.10 -9.66
C ALA A 30 0.49 7.00 -9.71
N GLU A 31 1.18 8.13 -9.60
CA GLU A 31 2.64 8.17 -9.55
C GLU A 31 3.18 7.56 -8.24
N ARG A 32 2.66 7.98 -7.08
CA ARG A 32 3.01 7.40 -5.77
C ARG A 32 2.72 5.90 -5.67
N PHE A 33 1.64 5.45 -6.32
CA PHE A 33 1.32 4.03 -6.41
C PHE A 33 2.32 3.28 -7.29
N ARG A 34 2.74 3.87 -8.42
CA ARG A 34 3.75 3.31 -9.34
C ARG A 34 5.17 3.30 -8.77
N GLU A 35 5.51 4.27 -7.94
CA GLU A 35 6.74 4.25 -7.12
C GLU A 35 6.83 2.98 -6.29
N GLY A 36 5.67 2.38 -5.99
CA GLY A 36 5.55 1.10 -5.33
C GLY A 36 6.00 1.16 -3.87
N THR A 37 5.55 0.18 -3.11
CA THR A 37 6.27 -0.21 -1.90
C THR A 37 7.07 -1.42 -2.33
N ASN A 38 8.41 -1.30 -2.43
CA ASN A 38 9.28 -2.45 -2.70
C ASN A 38 9.31 -3.34 -1.44
N LEU A 39 8.20 -4.02 -1.17
CA LEU A 39 8.06 -4.97 -0.09
C LEU A 39 8.53 -6.33 -0.61
N VAL A 40 9.56 -6.85 0.05
CA VAL A 40 10.06 -8.21 -0.18
C VAL A 40 9.55 -9.06 0.98
N LEU A 41 8.80 -10.11 0.66
CA LEU A 41 8.37 -11.08 1.65
C LEU A 41 9.59 -11.89 2.10
N LEU A 42 9.88 -11.86 3.40
CA LEU A 42 10.89 -12.72 4.01
C LEU A 42 10.32 -14.10 4.28
N GLU A 43 11.18 -15.12 4.25
CA GLU A 43 10.82 -16.43 4.75
C GLU A 43 10.50 -16.36 6.26
N PRO A 44 9.60 -17.21 6.78
CA PRO A 44 9.17 -17.15 8.18
C PRO A 44 10.33 -17.20 9.17
N GLU A 45 11.29 -18.10 8.96
CA GLU A 45 12.46 -18.25 9.82
C GLU A 45 13.33 -16.97 9.86
N VAL A 46 13.46 -16.29 8.73
CA VAL A 46 14.22 -15.03 8.63
C VAL A 46 13.45 -13.89 9.30
N ALA A 47 12.12 -13.86 9.16
CA ALA A 47 11.27 -12.88 9.84
C ALA A 47 11.30 -13.06 11.36
N ASP A 48 11.34 -14.30 11.85
CA ASP A 48 11.46 -14.60 13.28
C ASP A 48 12.82 -14.16 13.85
N ALA A 49 13.90 -14.32 13.07
CA ALA A 49 15.24 -13.85 13.45
C ALA A 49 15.38 -12.32 13.41
N PHE A 50 14.63 -11.62 12.55
CA PHE A 50 14.68 -10.17 12.38
C PHE A 50 13.28 -9.54 12.47
N PRO A 51 12.78 -9.27 13.70
CA PRO A 51 11.39 -8.84 13.91
C PRO A 51 11.08 -7.43 13.40
N THR A 52 12.10 -6.62 13.07
CA THR A 52 11.91 -5.23 12.62
C THR A 52 12.66 -4.90 11.32
N PRO A 53 12.13 -3.97 10.51
CA PRO A 53 12.80 -3.50 9.30
C PRO A 53 14.20 -2.91 9.57
N GLU A 54 14.40 -2.27 10.73
CA GLU A 54 15.69 -1.70 11.12
C GLU A 54 16.74 -2.80 11.33
N ALA A 55 16.35 -3.92 11.94
CA ALA A 55 17.22 -5.06 12.18
C ALA A 55 17.67 -5.71 10.86
N VAL A 56 16.71 -5.95 9.94
CA VAL A 56 17.00 -6.50 8.60
C VAL A 56 17.93 -5.56 7.82
N ASN A 57 17.57 -4.28 7.73
CA ASN A 57 18.33 -3.30 6.95
C ASN A 57 19.72 -3.04 7.55
N GLY A 58 19.86 -3.10 8.87
CA GLY A 58 21.15 -3.03 9.56
C GLY A 58 22.08 -4.19 9.15
N ALA A 59 21.57 -5.42 9.19
CA ALA A 59 22.32 -6.60 8.79
C ALA A 59 22.74 -6.56 7.31
N LEU A 60 21.82 -6.21 6.41
CA LEU A 60 22.12 -6.12 4.98
C LEU A 60 23.17 -5.04 4.67
N ARG A 61 23.14 -3.90 5.36
CA ARG A 61 24.18 -2.86 5.21
C ARG A 61 25.55 -3.35 5.65
N LEU A 62 25.64 -4.16 6.72
CA LEU A 62 26.89 -4.78 7.13
C LEU A 62 27.43 -5.70 6.04
N VAL A 63 26.56 -6.55 5.45
CA VAL A 63 26.95 -7.42 4.32
C VAL A 63 27.50 -6.57 3.16
N MET A 64 26.84 -5.47 2.80
CA MET A 64 27.32 -4.56 1.76
C MET A 64 28.67 -3.89 2.08
N GLN A 65 29.02 -3.74 3.36
CA GLN A 65 30.33 -3.22 3.77
C GLN A 65 31.39 -4.30 3.68
N LEU A 66 31.08 -5.52 4.12
CA LEU A 66 31.97 -6.67 4.05
C LEU A 66 32.38 -7.00 2.61
N THR A 67 31.44 -6.89 1.65
CA THR A 67 31.74 -7.12 0.23
C THR A 67 32.67 -6.08 -0.40
N LYS A 68 32.87 -4.93 0.24
CA LYS A 68 33.77 -3.87 -0.23
C LYS A 68 35.18 -4.00 0.31
N ILE A 69 35.42 -4.91 1.26
CA ILE A 69 36.77 -5.17 1.77
C ILE A 69 37.51 -5.94 0.66
N PRO A 70 38.58 -5.38 0.07
CA PRO A 70 39.35 -6.09 -0.94
C PRO A 70 39.95 -7.34 -0.30
N THR A 71 39.75 -8.48 -0.96
CA THR A 71 40.35 -9.77 -0.58
C THR A 71 41.82 -9.80 -0.94
#